data_AF-A0A0B5HKU0-F1
#
_entry.id   AF-A0A0B5HKU0-F1
#
_cell.length_a   1.000
_cell.length_b   1.000
_cell.length_c   1.000
_cell.angle_alpha   90.00
_cell.angle_beta   90.00
_cell.angle_gamma   90.00
#
_symmetry.space_group_name_H-M   'P 1'
#
loop_
_entity.id
_entity.type
_entity.pdbx_description
1 polymer ?
#
loop_
_entity_poly.entity_id
_entity_poly.type
_entity_poly.pdbx_seq_one_letter_code
_entity_poly.pdbx_strand_id
1 'polypeptide(L)'
;MQYCTKCVYPGITGIPLHFDKEGVCTGCRVEEQKRKIDWEYRAKLLKELFDKYKSNTNYDCIIPVSGGKDSYFQTHYVTKILRLKPLLVTYHGNNYLPEGERNLQRMRKVFDVDHIIFRPSKELLVKMNRLCFMKMGDMNWHAHCGIFTYPVQIAVKYKIPLIMWGEHGPTDLSGMYSMNDFIEMTAKERLEYFLRGFDWYDMVNEEEGIREKDVLWAKYPSDKELEENKIRGIYIGNYVDWDANKQVEIIKKEYNWKGPTKPFERTYRTMSNLDDIHENGMHDYLKFIKFGYGRGSDHSCKDIRRGYLTREQGVEMVRKYDHVKSSDLKRWCKYTGMTEEEFDNIADIFRDPRVWWKDKQNNWVKVNIWDSPEENQRKEKERIAYWNEHKQDLVDREAEKERFWRNYKNRVKE
;
A
#
# COMPACT_ATOMS: atom_id res chain seq x y z
N MET A 1 24.61 -0.42 2.11
CA MET A 1 23.20 -0.43 2.59
C MET A 1 23.16 -0.29 4.12
N GLN A 2 22.32 0.57 4.69
CA GLN A 2 22.11 0.68 6.14
C GLN A 2 20.77 0.03 6.54
N TYR A 3 20.74 -0.65 7.68
CA TYR A 3 19.53 -1.20 8.29
C TYR A 3 19.32 -0.63 9.70
N CYS A 4 18.06 -0.51 10.11
CA CYS A 4 17.72 -0.03 11.45
C CYS A 4 18.30 -0.95 12.54
N THR A 5 18.84 -0.35 13.60
CA THR A 5 19.38 -1.08 14.76
C THR A 5 18.29 -1.67 15.66
N LYS A 6 17.06 -1.14 15.63
CA LYS A 6 15.91 -1.64 16.43
C LYS A 6 14.94 -2.56 15.69
N CYS A 7 14.73 -2.36 14.39
CA CYS A 7 13.89 -3.23 13.56
C CYS A 7 14.69 -3.83 12.40
N VAL A 8 14.04 -4.09 11.26
CA VAL A 8 14.68 -4.67 10.07
C VAL A 8 14.60 -3.80 8.82
N TYR A 9 14.10 -2.56 8.94
CA TYR A 9 13.86 -1.70 7.79
C TYR A 9 15.18 -1.20 7.17
N PRO A 10 15.33 -1.24 5.83
CA PRO A 10 16.51 -0.74 5.13
C PRO A 10 16.47 0.79 4.98
N GLY A 11 17.57 1.38 4.54
CA GLY A 11 17.67 2.81 4.22
C GLY A 11 17.28 3.19 2.80
N ILE A 12 17.12 2.24 1.88
CA ILE A 12 16.53 2.47 0.57
C ILE A 12 15.10 1.94 0.60
N THR A 13 14.13 2.84 0.55
CA THR A 13 12.71 2.54 0.79
C THR A 13 11.83 3.23 -0.24
N GLY A 14 10.64 2.66 -0.48
CA GLY A 14 9.63 3.28 -1.36
C GLY A 14 8.87 4.45 -0.72
N ILE A 15 9.10 4.70 0.57
CA ILE A 15 8.48 5.78 1.36
C ILE A 15 9.60 6.45 2.17
N PRO A 16 9.62 7.79 2.30
CA PRO A 16 10.63 8.52 3.08
C PRO A 16 10.85 7.95 4.49
N LEU A 17 12.10 7.64 4.80
CA LEU A 17 12.56 7.15 6.08
C LEU A 17 13.97 7.66 6.34
N HIS A 18 14.22 8.14 7.56
CA HIS A 18 15.51 8.64 7.99
C HIS A 18 16.03 7.88 9.20
N PHE A 19 17.34 7.89 9.39
CA PHE A 19 18.00 7.38 10.58
C PHE A 19 18.55 8.51 11.41
N ASP A 20 18.49 8.37 12.73
CA ASP A 20 19.24 9.23 13.62
C ASP A 20 20.70 8.75 13.80
N LYS A 21 21.44 9.46 14.66
CA LYS A 21 22.85 9.17 14.99
C LYS A 21 23.06 7.79 15.66
N GLU A 22 22.01 7.17 16.20
CA GLU A 22 22.05 5.84 16.82
C GLU A 22 21.70 4.72 15.81
N GLY A 23 21.46 5.09 14.54
CA GLY A 23 21.04 4.16 13.50
C GLY A 23 19.60 3.67 13.66
N VAL A 24 18.77 4.39 14.44
CA VAL A 24 17.36 4.06 14.63
C VAL A 24 16.53 4.81 13.58
N CYS A 25 15.64 4.10 12.90
CA CYS A 25 14.79 4.71 11.88
C CYS A 25 13.61 5.50 12.47
N THR A 26 13.14 6.50 11.73
CA THR A 26 11.97 7.33 12.07
C THR A 26 10.73 6.52 12.43
N GLY A 27 10.47 5.39 11.75
CA GLY A 27 9.34 4.52 12.09
C GLY A 27 9.43 3.89 13.49
N CYS A 28 10.64 3.58 13.99
CA CYS A 28 10.80 3.13 15.37
C CYS A 28 10.62 4.27 16.37
N ARG A 29 11.06 5.49 16.03
CA ARG A 29 10.86 6.68 16.86
C ARG A 29 9.39 7.06 16.99
N VAL A 30 8.62 6.92 15.92
CA VAL A 30 7.17 7.11 15.94
C VAL A 30 6.47 6.07 16.83
N GLU A 31 6.91 4.81 16.83
CA GLU A 31 6.38 3.84 17.79
C GLU A 31 6.71 4.21 19.25
N GLU A 32 7.93 4.66 19.52
CA GLU A 32 8.31 5.15 20.87
C GLU A 32 7.43 6.33 21.30
N GLN A 33 7.06 7.21 20.36
CA GLN A 33 6.11 8.28 20.59
C GLN A 33 4.71 7.74 20.93
N LYS A 34 4.22 6.73 20.20
CA LYS A 34 2.90 6.11 20.44
C LYS A 34 2.72 5.63 21.89
N ARG A 35 3.79 5.12 22.51
CA ARG A 35 3.79 4.65 23.91
C ARG A 35 3.59 5.75 24.95
N LYS A 36 3.80 7.03 24.56
CA LYS A 36 3.65 8.21 25.44
C LYS A 36 2.32 8.93 25.25
N ILE A 37 1.50 8.50 24.29
CA ILE A 37 0.22 9.14 23.98
C ILE A 37 -0.81 8.74 25.03
N ASP A 38 -1.52 9.73 25.56
CA ASP A 38 -2.78 9.51 26.28
C ASP A 38 -3.90 9.21 25.27
N TRP A 39 -4.14 7.91 25.05
CA TRP A 39 -5.15 7.43 24.11
C TRP A 39 -6.58 7.67 24.60
N GLU A 40 -6.82 7.79 25.90
CA GLU A 40 -8.15 8.14 26.43
C GLU A 40 -8.48 9.60 26.11
N TYR A 41 -7.52 10.49 26.29
CA TYR A 41 -7.65 11.88 25.87
C TYR A 41 -7.85 12.00 24.35
N ARG A 42 -7.05 11.28 23.54
CA ARG A 42 -7.23 11.28 22.08
C ARG A 42 -8.59 10.74 21.65
N ALA A 43 -9.12 9.71 22.31
CA ALA A 43 -10.46 9.20 22.05
C ALA A 43 -11.55 10.24 22.38
N LYS A 44 -11.37 11.07 23.43
CA LYS A 44 -12.27 12.19 23.74
C LYS A 44 -12.24 13.25 22.63
N LEU A 45 -11.05 13.64 22.16
CA LEU A 45 -10.91 14.58 21.04
C LEU A 45 -11.64 14.10 19.78
N LEU A 46 -11.54 12.80 19.48
CA LEU A 46 -12.25 12.22 18.34
C LEU A 46 -13.77 12.34 18.52
N LYS A 47 -14.29 12.04 19.71
CA LYS A 47 -15.72 12.16 20.00
C LYS A 47 -16.21 13.60 19.84
N GLU A 48 -15.48 14.57 20.40
CA GLU A 48 -15.79 16.00 20.28
C GLU A 48 -15.76 16.49 18.82
N LEU A 49 -14.85 15.96 18.00
CA LEU A 49 -14.80 16.23 16.57
C LEU A 49 -16.09 15.75 15.90
N PHE A 50 -16.51 14.51 16.17
CA PHE A 50 -17.69 13.91 15.55
C PHE A 50 -19.02 14.54 15.99
N ASP A 51 -19.11 15.06 17.21
CA ASP A 51 -20.31 15.77 17.66
C ASP A 51 -20.60 17.01 16.78
N LYS A 52 -19.60 17.53 16.05
CA LYS A 52 -19.76 18.62 15.07
C LYS A 52 -20.25 18.14 13.70
N TYR A 53 -20.12 16.85 13.38
CA TYR A 53 -20.44 16.27 12.08
C TYR A 53 -21.70 15.41 12.07
N LYS A 54 -22.31 15.16 13.24
CA LYS A 54 -23.57 14.44 13.32
C LYS A 54 -24.66 15.13 12.51
N SER A 55 -25.35 14.35 11.69
CA SER A 55 -26.43 14.82 10.84
C SER A 55 -27.74 14.11 11.18
N ASN A 56 -28.83 14.87 11.21
CA ASN A 56 -30.18 14.32 11.37
C ASN A 56 -30.81 13.91 10.03
N THR A 57 -30.24 14.36 8.90
CA THR A 57 -30.86 14.26 7.57
C THR A 57 -29.96 13.59 6.53
N ASN A 58 -28.70 13.33 6.85
CA ASN A 58 -27.72 12.70 5.97
C ASN A 58 -26.84 11.71 6.77
N TYR A 59 -25.90 11.04 6.11
CA TYR A 59 -24.88 10.25 6.78
C TYR A 59 -23.92 11.14 7.59
N ASP A 60 -23.42 10.62 8.71
CA ASP A 60 -22.50 11.35 9.58
C ASP A 60 -21.07 11.40 9.00
N CYS A 61 -20.68 10.36 8.25
CA CYS A 61 -19.38 10.27 7.59
C CYS A 61 -19.37 9.21 6.48
N ILE A 62 -18.35 9.25 5.63
CA ILE A 62 -17.97 8.15 4.76
C ILE A 62 -16.90 7.30 5.43
N ILE A 63 -17.00 5.98 5.25
CA ILE A 63 -15.93 5.05 5.56
C ILE A 63 -15.51 4.32 4.28
N PRO A 64 -14.30 4.57 3.76
CA PRO A 64 -13.69 3.76 2.71
C PRO A 64 -13.40 2.35 3.23
N VAL A 65 -13.95 1.32 2.58
CA VAL A 65 -13.81 -0.07 3.05
C VAL A 65 -13.43 -1.05 1.95
N SER A 66 -12.67 -2.08 2.30
CA SER A 66 -12.31 -3.21 1.43
C SER A 66 -12.80 -4.57 1.95
N GLY A 67 -13.44 -4.61 3.13
CA GLY A 67 -13.74 -5.88 3.81
C GLY A 67 -12.56 -6.50 4.55
N GLY A 68 -11.38 -5.87 4.48
CA GLY A 68 -10.22 -6.22 5.29
C GLY A 68 -10.40 -5.93 6.78
N LYS A 69 -9.39 -6.29 7.57
CA LYS A 69 -9.41 -6.12 9.04
C LYS A 69 -9.62 -4.67 9.47
N ASP A 70 -8.96 -3.74 8.80
CA ASP A 70 -8.93 -2.32 9.18
C ASP A 70 -10.30 -1.71 8.92
N SER A 71 -10.91 -2.04 7.78
CA SER A 71 -12.28 -1.65 7.45
C SER A 71 -13.29 -2.15 8.50
N TYR A 72 -13.20 -3.42 8.91
CA TYR A 72 -14.09 -3.95 9.95
C TYR A 72 -13.90 -3.28 11.29
N PHE A 73 -12.65 -3.06 11.73
CA PHE A 73 -12.39 -2.41 13.00
C PHE A 73 -12.82 -0.94 12.98
N GLN A 74 -12.56 -0.24 11.88
CA GLN A 74 -12.98 1.13 11.68
C GLN A 74 -14.51 1.26 11.71
N THR A 75 -15.23 0.41 10.96
CA THR A 75 -16.70 0.42 10.99
C THR A 75 -17.24 0.02 12.36
N HIS A 76 -16.62 -0.94 13.05
CA HIS A 76 -16.94 -1.26 14.45
C HIS A 76 -16.82 -0.03 15.35
N TYR A 77 -15.69 0.67 15.30
CA TYR A 77 -15.45 1.82 16.15
C TYR A 77 -16.45 2.95 15.86
N VAL A 78 -16.66 3.29 14.59
CA VAL A 78 -17.59 4.35 14.19
C VAL A 78 -19.03 4.01 14.55
N THR A 79 -19.49 2.78 14.33
CA THR A 79 -20.89 2.40 14.54
C THR A 79 -21.20 2.01 16.00
N LYS A 80 -20.33 1.24 16.66
CA LYS A 80 -20.60 0.67 17.99
C LYS A 80 -20.08 1.54 19.13
N ILE A 81 -18.94 2.20 18.93
CA ILE A 81 -18.32 3.03 19.97
C ILE A 81 -18.80 4.48 19.85
N LEU A 82 -18.69 5.07 18.66
CA LEU A 82 -19.09 6.46 18.42
C LEU A 82 -20.58 6.64 18.12
N ARG A 83 -21.30 5.54 17.81
CA ARG A 83 -22.74 5.52 17.51
C ARG A 83 -23.15 6.45 16.37
N LEU A 84 -22.35 6.42 15.29
CA LEU A 84 -22.60 7.18 14.07
C LEU A 84 -23.21 6.28 13.00
N LYS A 85 -23.88 6.89 12.02
CA LYS A 85 -24.44 6.28 10.82
C LYS A 85 -23.56 6.60 9.60
N PRO A 86 -22.56 5.76 9.28
CA PRO A 86 -21.70 5.98 8.13
C PRO A 86 -22.33 5.48 6.82
N LEU A 87 -21.85 6.04 5.71
CA LEU A 87 -21.96 5.44 4.37
C LEU A 87 -20.65 4.69 4.05
N LEU A 88 -20.74 3.38 3.83
CA LEU A 88 -19.58 2.61 3.38
C LEU A 88 -19.36 2.81 1.88
N VAL A 89 -18.11 3.03 1.46
CA VAL A 89 -17.75 3.20 0.05
C VAL A 89 -16.57 2.32 -0.30
N THR A 90 -16.70 1.53 -1.35
CA THR A 90 -15.64 0.62 -1.84
C THR A 90 -15.30 0.91 -3.28
N TYR A 91 -14.01 1.05 -3.56
CA TYR A 91 -13.45 0.79 -4.88
C TYR A 91 -13.03 -0.67 -4.96
N HIS A 92 -13.60 -1.43 -5.90
CA HIS A 92 -13.40 -2.87 -5.99
C HIS A 92 -12.47 -3.24 -7.16
N GLY A 93 -11.20 -3.52 -6.84
CA GLY A 93 -10.11 -3.80 -7.79
C GLY A 93 -10.15 -5.15 -8.53
N ASN A 94 -11.24 -5.93 -8.45
CA ASN A 94 -11.48 -7.17 -9.20
C ASN A 94 -10.65 -8.42 -8.81
N ASN A 95 -9.58 -8.30 -8.01
CA ASN A 95 -8.67 -9.41 -7.66
C ASN A 95 -8.83 -9.95 -6.22
N TYR A 96 -10.02 -9.80 -5.63
CA TYR A 96 -10.31 -10.21 -4.26
C TYR A 96 -10.09 -11.72 -4.04
N LEU A 97 -9.58 -12.08 -2.85
CA LEU A 97 -9.67 -13.45 -2.36
C LEU A 97 -11.14 -13.79 -2.03
N PRO A 98 -11.56 -15.08 -2.12
CA PRO A 98 -12.93 -15.47 -1.78
C PRO A 98 -13.36 -15.04 -0.37
N GLU A 99 -12.46 -15.09 0.59
CA GLU A 99 -12.70 -14.66 1.97
C GLU A 99 -12.80 -13.14 2.08
N GLY A 100 -11.96 -12.41 1.33
CA GLY A 100 -12.05 -10.95 1.21
C GLY A 100 -13.41 -10.51 0.66
N GLU A 101 -13.84 -11.11 -0.45
CA GLU A 101 -15.15 -10.81 -1.08
C GLU A 101 -16.30 -11.15 -0.13
N ARG A 102 -16.24 -12.31 0.53
CA ARG A 102 -17.23 -12.69 1.56
C ARG A 102 -17.30 -11.64 2.66
N ASN A 103 -16.16 -11.21 3.18
CA ASN A 103 -16.10 -10.24 4.26
C ASN A 103 -16.67 -8.89 3.79
N LEU A 104 -16.31 -8.42 2.59
CA LEU A 104 -16.84 -7.20 2.00
C LEU A 104 -18.38 -7.23 1.89
N GLN A 105 -18.94 -8.27 1.28
CA GLN A 105 -20.39 -8.40 1.07
C GLN A 105 -21.20 -8.47 2.38
N ARG A 106 -20.56 -8.92 3.47
CA ARG A 106 -21.21 -9.03 4.78
C ARG A 106 -21.25 -7.73 5.55
N MET A 107 -20.40 -6.74 5.24
CA MET A 107 -20.26 -5.52 6.06
C MET A 107 -21.60 -4.80 6.30
N ARG A 108 -22.36 -4.52 5.23
CA ARG A 108 -23.67 -3.89 5.34
C ARG A 108 -24.62 -4.60 6.30
N LYS A 109 -24.60 -5.94 6.30
CA LYS A 109 -25.48 -6.78 7.12
C LYS A 109 -25.04 -6.80 8.59
N VAL A 110 -23.73 -6.91 8.85
CA VAL A 110 -23.24 -7.06 10.23
C VAL A 110 -23.20 -5.73 10.98
N PHE A 111 -23.08 -4.60 10.26
CA PHE A 111 -23.05 -3.27 10.85
C PHE A 111 -24.38 -2.52 10.77
N ASP A 112 -25.33 -2.99 9.95
CA ASP A 112 -26.61 -2.31 9.67
C ASP A 112 -26.41 -0.91 9.09
N VAL A 113 -25.70 -0.86 7.96
CA VAL A 113 -25.29 0.38 7.28
C VAL A 113 -25.40 0.25 5.76
N ASP A 114 -25.51 1.39 5.08
CA ASP A 114 -25.53 1.44 3.62
C ASP A 114 -24.13 1.29 3.02
N HIS A 115 -24.05 0.74 1.81
CA HIS A 115 -22.78 0.41 1.17
C HIS A 115 -22.83 0.59 -0.34
N ILE A 116 -22.01 1.51 -0.86
CA ILE A 116 -21.76 1.69 -2.29
C ILE A 116 -20.51 0.91 -2.67
N ILE A 117 -20.63 0.00 -3.64
CA ILE A 117 -19.50 -0.74 -4.20
C ILE A 117 -19.36 -0.35 -5.68
N PHE A 118 -18.27 0.33 -6.00
CA PHE A 118 -17.92 0.67 -7.37
C PHE A 118 -16.96 -0.35 -7.97
N ARG A 119 -17.37 -0.90 -9.10
CA ARG A 119 -16.60 -1.88 -9.87
C ARG A 119 -16.25 -1.27 -11.23
N PRO A 120 -15.00 -0.84 -11.44
CA PRO A 120 -14.54 -0.43 -12.76
C PRO A 120 -14.67 -1.57 -13.77
N SER A 121 -14.69 -1.23 -15.06
CA SER A 121 -14.66 -2.25 -16.13
C SER A 121 -13.44 -3.15 -15.96
N LYS A 122 -13.67 -4.47 -15.95
CA LYS A 122 -12.59 -5.45 -15.80
C LYS A 122 -11.55 -5.35 -16.92
N GLU A 123 -11.99 -5.09 -18.16
CA GLU A 123 -11.08 -4.90 -19.30
C GLU A 123 -10.19 -3.67 -19.12
N LEU A 124 -10.75 -2.58 -18.58
CA LEU A 124 -9.95 -1.40 -18.22
C LEU A 124 -8.90 -1.75 -17.16
N LEU A 125 -9.29 -2.48 -16.11
CA LEU A 125 -8.34 -2.86 -15.05
C LEU A 125 -7.20 -3.73 -15.57
N VAL A 126 -7.49 -4.67 -16.47
CA VAL A 126 -6.47 -5.49 -17.15
C VAL A 126 -5.46 -4.60 -17.91
N LYS A 127 -5.96 -3.65 -18.71
CA LYS A 127 -5.12 -2.69 -19.45
C LYS A 127 -4.27 -1.84 -18.52
N MET A 128 -4.87 -1.32 -17.43
CA MET A 128 -4.16 -0.51 -16.44
C MET A 128 -3.10 -1.31 -15.68
N ASN A 129 -3.35 -2.57 -15.33
CA ASN A 129 -2.36 -3.44 -14.68
C ASN A 129 -1.09 -3.56 -15.52
N ARG A 130 -1.24 -3.78 -16.84
CA ARG A 130 -0.11 -3.83 -17.78
C ARG A 130 0.57 -2.47 -17.93
N LEU A 131 -0.21 -1.43 -18.23
CA LEU A 131 0.28 -0.08 -18.49
C LEU A 131 1.10 0.45 -17.31
N CYS A 132 0.56 0.32 -16.10
CA CYS A 132 1.21 0.82 -14.88
C CYS A 132 2.42 -0.03 -14.49
N PHE A 133 2.35 -1.36 -14.69
CA PHE A 133 3.52 -2.21 -14.48
C PHE A 133 4.69 -1.78 -15.38
N MET A 134 4.43 -1.53 -16.66
CA MET A 134 5.45 -1.04 -17.59
C MET A 134 5.92 0.39 -17.30
N LYS A 135 5.01 1.30 -16.91
CA LYS A 135 5.37 2.71 -16.64
C LYS A 135 6.21 2.88 -15.38
N MET A 136 5.82 2.18 -14.30
CA MET A 136 6.31 2.49 -12.97
C MET A 136 6.65 1.26 -12.13
N GLY A 137 6.55 0.05 -12.68
CA GLY A 137 6.80 -1.20 -11.96
C GLY A 137 5.79 -1.45 -10.84
N ASP A 138 4.58 -0.91 -10.95
CA ASP A 138 3.47 -1.15 -10.03
C ASP A 138 2.28 -1.67 -10.82
N MET A 139 1.94 -2.94 -10.59
CA MET A 139 0.84 -3.60 -11.29
C MET A 139 -0.54 -3.19 -10.78
N ASN A 140 -0.66 -2.50 -9.65
CA ASN A 140 -1.95 -2.23 -8.99
C ASN A 140 -2.24 -0.73 -8.79
N TRP A 141 -1.65 0.14 -9.63
CA TRP A 141 -1.87 1.60 -9.53
C TRP A 141 -3.35 2.00 -9.51
N HIS A 142 -4.20 1.30 -10.27
CA HIS A 142 -5.63 1.60 -10.29
C HIS A 142 -6.30 1.42 -8.92
N ALA A 143 -5.84 0.46 -8.10
CA ALA A 143 -6.36 0.26 -6.75
C ALA A 143 -5.92 1.40 -5.83
N HIS A 144 -4.64 1.79 -5.88
CA HIS A 144 -4.12 2.95 -5.15
C HIS A 144 -4.92 4.22 -5.50
N CYS A 145 -5.12 4.48 -6.79
CA CYS A 145 -5.90 5.62 -7.25
C CYS A 145 -7.37 5.53 -6.83
N GLY A 146 -8.01 4.38 -7.05
CA GLY A 146 -9.43 4.21 -6.81
C GLY A 146 -9.81 4.35 -5.33
N ILE A 147 -9.03 3.73 -4.44
CA ILE A 147 -9.27 3.75 -2.99
C ILE A 147 -9.16 5.17 -2.43
N PHE A 148 -8.22 5.98 -2.91
CA PHE A 148 -8.03 7.35 -2.43
C PHE A 148 -8.83 8.41 -3.20
N THR A 149 -9.48 8.07 -4.33
CA THR A 149 -10.26 9.03 -5.14
C THR A 149 -11.76 8.83 -5.00
N TYR A 150 -12.23 7.61 -5.21
CA TYR A 150 -13.66 7.35 -5.38
C TYR A 150 -14.49 7.69 -4.12
N PRO A 151 -14.05 7.36 -2.89
CA PRO A 151 -14.76 7.80 -1.69
C PRO A 151 -14.85 9.32 -1.55
N VAL A 152 -13.86 10.06 -2.03
CA VAL A 152 -13.86 11.54 -1.99
C VAL A 152 -14.86 12.10 -3.01
N GLN A 153 -14.95 11.50 -4.21
CA GLN A 153 -16.02 11.84 -5.17
C GLN A 153 -17.42 11.61 -4.56
N ILE A 154 -17.61 10.50 -3.85
CA ILE A 154 -18.88 10.21 -3.17
C ILE A 154 -19.14 11.21 -2.05
N ALA A 155 -18.12 11.62 -1.30
CA ALA A 155 -18.24 12.65 -0.26
C ALA A 155 -18.78 13.97 -0.82
N VAL A 156 -18.20 14.44 -1.93
CA VAL A 156 -18.65 15.65 -2.65
C VAL A 156 -20.06 15.45 -3.20
N LYS A 157 -20.32 14.33 -3.89
CA LYS A 157 -21.63 14.07 -4.52
C LYS A 157 -22.79 14.01 -3.52
N TYR A 158 -22.58 13.39 -2.37
CA TYR A 158 -23.59 13.25 -1.32
C TYR A 158 -23.51 14.35 -0.26
N LYS A 159 -22.59 15.32 -0.42
CA LYS A 159 -22.36 16.43 0.52
C LYS A 159 -22.13 15.93 1.95
N ILE A 160 -21.28 14.90 2.09
CA ILE A 160 -20.88 14.30 3.37
C ILE A 160 -19.49 14.86 3.71
N PRO A 161 -19.37 15.81 4.65
CA PRO A 161 -18.14 16.56 4.87
C PRO A 161 -17.00 15.76 5.51
N LEU A 162 -17.29 14.63 6.16
CA LEU A 162 -16.29 13.86 6.88
C LEU A 162 -16.04 12.50 6.23
N ILE A 163 -14.79 12.23 5.91
CA ILE A 163 -14.31 10.90 5.51
C ILE A 163 -13.42 10.38 6.63
N MET A 164 -13.76 9.21 7.14
CA MET A 164 -12.99 8.52 8.14
C MET A 164 -12.11 7.48 7.43
N TRP A 165 -10.79 7.61 7.55
CA TRP A 165 -9.78 6.64 7.09
C TRP A 165 -9.24 5.82 8.27
N GLY A 166 -8.58 4.70 7.98
CA GLY A 166 -8.01 3.80 8.98
C GLY A 166 -6.73 4.34 9.63
N GLU A 167 -5.68 3.53 9.59
CA GLU A 167 -4.31 3.98 9.89
C GLU A 167 -3.72 4.78 8.72
N HIS A 168 -2.85 5.75 9.01
CA HIS A 168 -2.00 6.34 7.99
C HIS A 168 -0.75 5.47 7.78
N GLY A 169 -0.75 4.70 6.70
CA GLY A 169 0.29 3.71 6.37
C GLY A 169 1.72 4.26 6.41
N PRO A 170 2.06 5.36 5.70
CA PRO A 170 3.40 5.94 5.72
C PRO A 170 3.90 6.32 7.13
N THR A 171 3.05 6.93 7.97
CA THR A 171 3.43 7.22 9.36
C THR A 171 3.66 5.94 10.15
N ASP A 172 2.78 4.95 10.05
CA ASP A 172 2.88 3.70 10.80
C ASP A 172 4.08 2.83 10.37
N LEU A 173 4.39 2.79 9.07
CA LEU A 173 5.48 1.99 8.50
C LEU A 173 6.84 2.67 8.60
N SER A 174 6.92 3.94 8.16
CA SER A 174 8.20 4.64 7.96
C SER A 174 8.44 5.79 8.94
N GLY A 175 7.43 6.19 9.70
CA GLY A 175 7.50 7.37 10.56
C GLY A 175 7.68 8.67 9.78
N MET A 176 7.01 8.77 8.62
CA MET A 176 7.04 9.94 7.74
C MET A 176 6.64 11.23 8.46
N TYR A 177 5.67 11.15 9.37
CA TYR A 177 5.18 12.26 10.17
C TYR A 177 5.18 11.88 11.65
N SER A 178 5.05 12.89 12.51
CA SER A 178 4.82 12.67 13.94
C SER A 178 3.37 12.29 14.20
N MET A 179 3.10 11.46 15.21
CA MET A 179 1.73 11.23 15.67
C MET A 179 1.09 12.49 16.28
N ASN A 180 1.87 13.54 16.56
CA ASN A 180 1.37 14.81 17.10
C ASN A 180 0.91 15.77 16.00
N ASP A 181 1.17 15.47 14.74
CA ASP A 181 0.80 16.33 13.61
C ASP A 181 -0.68 16.18 13.23
N PHE A 182 -1.37 15.16 13.76
CA PHE A 182 -2.77 14.84 13.43
C PHE A 182 -3.08 14.88 11.93
N ILE A 183 -2.15 14.33 11.14
CA ILE A 183 -2.20 14.37 9.67
C ILE A 183 -3.55 13.92 9.12
N GLU A 184 -3.98 14.61 8.06
CA GLU A 184 -5.22 14.37 7.34
C GLU A 184 -4.92 14.04 5.89
N MET A 185 -5.80 13.26 5.27
CA MET A 185 -5.69 12.87 3.88
C MET A 185 -5.89 14.12 3.01
N THR A 186 -4.96 14.36 2.07
CA THR A 186 -5.02 15.50 1.13
C THR A 186 -4.82 15.07 -0.32
N ALA A 187 -5.32 15.87 -1.27
CA ALA A 187 -5.07 15.68 -2.71
C ALA A 187 -3.58 15.52 -3.02
N LYS A 188 -2.73 16.32 -2.35
CA LYS A 188 -1.26 16.27 -2.46
C LYS A 188 -0.72 14.91 -2.04
N GLU A 189 -1.13 14.40 -0.89
CA GLU A 189 -0.65 13.11 -0.39
C GLU A 189 -1.05 11.95 -1.31
N ARG A 190 -2.28 11.99 -1.84
CA ARG A 190 -2.70 11.05 -2.89
C ARG A 190 -1.75 11.09 -4.07
N LEU A 191 -1.55 12.26 -4.68
CA LEU A 191 -0.75 12.37 -5.89
C LEU A 191 0.71 11.98 -5.65
N GLU A 192 1.38 12.62 -4.69
CA GLU A 192 2.82 12.50 -4.50
C GLU A 192 3.22 11.14 -3.92
N TYR A 193 2.46 10.59 -2.97
CA TYR A 193 2.87 9.39 -2.25
C TYR A 193 2.09 8.15 -2.69
N PHE A 194 0.76 8.18 -2.68
CA PHE A 194 -0.03 7.00 -3.04
C PHE A 194 0.05 6.68 -4.54
N LEU A 195 0.15 7.72 -5.38
CA LEU A 195 0.21 7.57 -6.84
C LEU A 195 1.59 7.84 -7.46
N ARG A 196 2.59 8.19 -6.64
CA ARG A 196 3.99 8.39 -7.06
C ARG A 196 4.16 9.45 -8.14
N GLY A 197 3.35 10.51 -8.06
CA GLY A 197 3.34 11.62 -9.01
C GLY A 197 2.56 11.37 -10.31
N PHE A 198 1.99 10.17 -10.51
CA PHE A 198 1.11 9.89 -11.65
C PHE A 198 -0.36 10.17 -11.30
N ASP A 199 -1.15 10.60 -12.28
CA ASP A 199 -2.61 10.75 -12.14
C ASP A 199 -3.37 10.16 -13.35
N TRP A 200 -4.69 10.32 -13.37
CA TRP A 200 -5.60 9.75 -14.36
C TRP A 200 -5.21 10.09 -15.81
N TYR A 201 -4.66 11.29 -16.05
CA TYR A 201 -4.26 11.74 -17.38
C TYR A 201 -3.03 10.97 -17.91
N ASP A 202 -2.17 10.46 -17.03
CA ASP A 202 -1.02 9.64 -17.41
C ASP A 202 -1.40 8.23 -17.86
N MET A 203 -2.64 7.83 -17.55
CA MET A 203 -3.23 6.54 -17.90
C MET A 203 -4.15 6.62 -19.12
N VAL A 204 -4.48 7.82 -19.60
CA VAL A 204 -5.08 8.00 -20.93
C VAL A 204 -4.03 7.60 -21.96
N ASN A 205 -4.36 6.60 -22.77
CA ASN A 205 -3.40 5.97 -23.65
C ASN A 205 -4.12 5.40 -24.88
N GLU A 206 -3.83 5.96 -26.05
CA GLU A 206 -4.46 5.54 -27.31
C GLU A 206 -4.12 4.09 -27.69
N GLU A 207 -2.90 3.63 -27.37
CA GLU A 207 -2.40 2.31 -27.75
C GLU A 207 -3.08 1.19 -26.96
N GLU A 208 -3.29 1.37 -25.66
CA GLU A 208 -4.12 0.50 -24.82
C GLU A 208 -5.63 0.78 -25.03
N GLY A 209 -5.99 1.82 -25.78
CA GLY A 209 -7.37 2.25 -25.98
C GLY A 209 -8.05 2.70 -24.69
N ILE A 210 -7.31 3.31 -23.77
CA ILE A 210 -7.83 3.90 -22.54
C ILE A 210 -8.13 5.37 -22.80
N ARG A 211 -9.41 5.73 -22.78
CA ARG A 211 -9.86 7.12 -22.97
C ARG A 211 -10.12 7.75 -21.62
N GLU A 212 -10.11 9.07 -21.58
CA GLU A 212 -10.46 9.86 -20.40
C GLU A 212 -11.81 9.45 -19.78
N LYS A 213 -12.82 9.16 -20.61
CA LYS A 213 -14.14 8.72 -20.12
C LYS A 213 -14.13 7.37 -19.41
N ASP A 214 -13.13 6.54 -19.67
CA ASP A 214 -12.99 5.23 -19.03
C ASP A 214 -12.41 5.38 -17.61
N VAL A 215 -11.72 6.48 -17.31
CA VAL A 215 -11.03 6.75 -16.03
C VAL A 215 -11.67 7.88 -15.19
N LEU A 216 -12.94 8.22 -15.42
CA LEU A 216 -13.63 9.28 -14.65
C LEU A 216 -13.62 9.05 -13.13
N TRP A 217 -13.62 7.79 -12.71
CA TRP A 217 -13.53 7.40 -11.29
C TRP A 217 -12.18 7.75 -10.64
N ALA A 218 -11.15 8.02 -11.44
CA ALA A 218 -9.80 8.36 -11.01
C ALA A 218 -9.59 9.88 -10.86
N LYS A 219 -10.53 10.71 -11.34
CA LYS A 219 -10.43 12.17 -11.25
C LYS A 219 -10.73 12.68 -9.84
N TYR A 220 -9.73 13.17 -9.14
CA TYR A 220 -9.94 13.73 -7.81
C TYR A 220 -10.80 15.02 -7.88
N PRO A 221 -11.73 15.25 -6.94
CA PRO A 221 -12.46 16.51 -6.88
C PRO A 221 -11.51 17.71 -6.76
N SER A 222 -11.89 18.84 -7.35
CA SER A 222 -11.10 20.07 -7.29
C SER A 222 -11.09 20.68 -5.90
N ASP A 223 -10.09 21.49 -5.58
CA ASP A 223 -9.99 22.21 -4.29
C ASP A 223 -11.26 23.02 -3.99
N LYS A 224 -11.86 23.64 -5.02
CA LYS A 224 -13.13 24.35 -4.91
C LYS A 224 -14.27 23.44 -4.47
N GLU A 225 -14.42 22.26 -5.08
CA GLU A 225 -15.45 21.30 -4.69
C GLU A 225 -15.24 20.78 -3.26
N LEU A 226 -13.98 20.57 -2.86
CA LEU A 226 -13.64 20.14 -1.50
C LEU A 226 -13.97 21.23 -0.48
N GLU A 227 -13.63 22.49 -0.76
CA GLU A 227 -13.90 23.65 0.10
C GLU A 227 -15.41 23.91 0.24
N GLU A 228 -16.14 23.97 -0.88
CA GLU A 228 -17.59 24.21 -0.90
C GLU A 228 -18.36 23.15 -0.08
N ASN A 229 -17.89 21.90 -0.09
CA ASN A 229 -18.49 20.80 0.66
C ASN A 229 -17.82 20.55 2.03
N LYS A 230 -16.79 21.34 2.39
CA LYS A 230 -16.03 21.24 3.64
C LYS A 230 -15.48 19.82 3.88
N ILE A 231 -15.02 19.17 2.82
CA ILE A 231 -14.53 17.78 2.87
C ILE A 231 -13.24 17.71 3.67
N ARG A 232 -13.20 16.81 4.67
CA ARG A 232 -11.99 16.46 5.42
C ARG A 232 -11.83 14.95 5.54
N GLY A 233 -10.61 14.47 5.34
CA GLY A 233 -10.24 13.07 5.50
C GLY A 233 -9.42 12.85 6.75
N ILE A 234 -10.01 12.35 7.83
CA ILE A 234 -9.29 12.11 9.09
C ILE A 234 -8.92 10.65 9.26
N TYR A 235 -7.75 10.37 9.85
CA TYR A 235 -7.34 9.00 10.19
C TYR A 235 -7.72 8.66 11.63
N ILE A 236 -8.52 7.60 11.84
CA ILE A 236 -8.85 7.11 13.18
C ILE A 236 -7.60 6.71 13.96
N GLY A 237 -6.54 6.26 13.27
CA GLY A 237 -5.25 5.91 13.88
C GLY A 237 -4.54 7.09 14.56
N ASN A 238 -4.94 8.33 14.27
CA ASN A 238 -4.47 9.49 15.03
C ASN A 238 -5.06 9.53 16.44
N TYR A 239 -6.20 8.88 16.68
CA TYR A 239 -6.98 9.04 17.90
C TYR A 239 -7.12 7.77 18.74
N VAL A 240 -6.88 6.60 18.13
CA VAL A 240 -7.03 5.29 18.74
C VAL A 240 -5.71 4.55 18.63
N ASP A 241 -5.27 3.87 19.70
CA ASP A 241 -4.06 3.02 19.65
C ASP A 241 -4.27 1.92 18.62
N TRP A 242 -3.60 2.09 17.48
CA TRP A 242 -3.83 1.27 16.32
C TRP A 242 -2.94 0.03 16.34
N ASP A 243 -3.55 -1.12 16.69
CA ASP A 243 -2.89 -2.41 16.85
C ASP A 243 -3.65 -3.51 16.10
N ALA A 244 -3.22 -3.78 14.87
CA ALA A 244 -3.87 -4.75 13.99
C ALA A 244 -3.98 -6.16 14.61
N ASN A 245 -3.05 -6.57 15.48
CA ASN A 245 -3.08 -7.89 16.12
C ASN A 245 -4.19 -7.98 17.18
N LYS A 246 -4.45 -6.89 17.93
CA LYS A 246 -5.58 -6.85 18.86
C LYS A 246 -6.91 -6.66 18.14
N GLN A 247 -6.92 -5.79 17.13
CA GLN A 247 -8.12 -5.44 16.37
C GLN A 247 -8.67 -6.64 15.59
N VAL A 248 -7.80 -7.48 15.00
CA VAL A 248 -8.25 -8.67 14.27
C VAL A 248 -8.99 -9.67 15.17
N GLU A 249 -8.59 -9.79 16.43
CA GLU A 249 -9.26 -10.67 17.39
C GLU A 249 -10.66 -10.17 17.75
N ILE A 250 -10.83 -8.85 17.90
CA ILE A 250 -12.14 -8.22 18.10
C ILE A 250 -13.06 -8.55 16.91
N ILE A 251 -12.63 -8.28 15.68
CA ILE A 251 -13.52 -8.42 14.52
C ILE A 251 -13.84 -9.88 14.17
N LYS A 252 -12.93 -10.82 14.45
CA LYS A 252 -13.21 -12.25 14.32
C LYS A 252 -14.31 -12.67 15.28
N LYS A 253 -14.19 -12.27 16.55
CA LYS A 253 -15.14 -12.60 17.61
C LYS A 253 -16.51 -11.98 17.35
N GLU A 254 -16.55 -10.68 17.07
CA GLU A 254 -17.81 -9.93 16.98
C GLU A 254 -18.54 -10.13 15.64
N TYR A 255 -17.81 -10.37 14.54
CA TYR A 255 -18.39 -10.34 13.18
C TYR A 255 -18.17 -11.59 12.35
N ASN A 256 -17.46 -12.59 12.88
CA ASN A 256 -17.08 -13.79 12.14
C ASN A 256 -16.33 -13.44 10.83
N TRP A 257 -15.42 -12.47 10.95
CA TRP A 257 -14.45 -12.10 9.91
C TRP A 257 -13.53 -13.29 9.62
N LYS A 258 -13.21 -13.52 8.34
CA LYS A 258 -12.39 -14.65 7.90
C LYS A 258 -11.07 -14.19 7.31
N GLY A 259 -9.97 -14.75 7.83
CA GLY A 259 -8.66 -14.67 7.21
C GLY A 259 -8.56 -15.55 5.95
N PRO A 260 -7.40 -15.58 5.28
CA PRO A 260 -7.18 -16.43 4.13
C PRO A 260 -7.16 -17.91 4.57
N THR A 261 -7.73 -18.79 3.76
CA THR A 261 -7.67 -20.25 4.00
C THR A 261 -6.31 -20.85 3.66
N LYS A 262 -5.52 -20.18 2.81
CA LYS A 262 -4.17 -20.57 2.44
C LYS A 262 -3.15 -19.58 3.00
N PRO A 263 -1.96 -20.04 3.44
CA PRO A 263 -0.87 -19.16 3.80
C PRO A 263 -0.44 -18.29 2.62
N PHE A 264 0.04 -17.08 2.90
CA PHE A 264 0.72 -16.27 1.90
C PHE A 264 2.18 -16.70 1.75
N GLU A 265 2.72 -16.57 0.54
CA GLU A 265 4.09 -17.00 0.23
C GLU A 265 5.14 -15.97 0.62
N ARG A 266 4.76 -14.70 0.79
CA ARG A 266 5.67 -13.57 1.09
C ARG A 266 5.44 -12.92 2.46
N THR A 267 4.62 -13.54 3.32
CA THR A 267 4.43 -13.06 4.69
C THR A 267 3.87 -14.14 5.61
N TYR A 268 4.23 -14.08 6.89
CA TYR A 268 3.65 -14.92 7.94
C TYR A 268 2.29 -14.40 8.44
N ARG A 269 1.98 -13.10 8.26
CA ARG A 269 0.72 -12.51 8.68
C ARG A 269 -0.43 -12.93 7.77
N THR A 270 -1.52 -13.44 8.36
CA THR A 270 -2.72 -13.94 7.66
C THR A 270 -3.94 -13.05 7.89
N MET A 271 -3.74 -11.74 7.97
CA MET A 271 -4.82 -10.80 8.26
C MET A 271 -4.80 -9.50 7.43
N SER A 272 -3.85 -9.36 6.52
CA SER A 272 -3.68 -8.15 5.70
C SER A 272 -4.08 -8.41 4.23
N ASN A 273 -4.59 -7.38 3.54
CA ASN A 273 -4.77 -7.32 2.09
C ASN A 273 -5.49 -8.53 1.46
N LEU A 274 -6.69 -8.85 1.96
CA LEU A 274 -7.52 -9.92 1.37
C LEU A 274 -8.31 -9.46 0.12
N ASP A 275 -8.33 -8.15 -0.09
CA ASP A 275 -8.99 -7.45 -1.18
C ASP A 275 -8.21 -7.49 -2.51
N ASP A 276 -6.98 -8.01 -2.50
CA ASP A 276 -6.25 -8.32 -3.71
C ASP A 276 -5.26 -9.47 -3.47
N ILE A 277 -5.39 -10.55 -4.24
CA ILE A 277 -4.49 -11.71 -4.19
C ILE A 277 -3.02 -11.33 -4.49
N HIS A 278 -2.79 -10.25 -5.24
CA HIS A 278 -1.46 -9.84 -5.67
C HIS A 278 -0.73 -8.98 -4.64
N GLU A 279 -1.43 -8.35 -3.71
CA GLU A 279 -0.82 -7.44 -2.72
C GLU A 279 0.20 -8.17 -1.85
N ASN A 280 -0.17 -9.27 -1.17
CA ASN A 280 0.79 -10.12 -0.42
C ASN A 280 1.62 -11.08 -1.30
N GLY A 281 1.60 -10.88 -2.62
CA GLY A 281 2.20 -11.74 -3.64
C GLY A 281 3.10 -10.92 -4.57
N MET A 282 2.78 -10.92 -5.86
CA MET A 282 3.64 -10.30 -6.86
C MET A 282 3.79 -8.78 -6.75
N HIS A 283 2.81 -8.05 -6.20
CA HIS A 283 2.94 -6.61 -5.96
C HIS A 283 4.10 -6.32 -4.99
N ASP A 284 4.15 -7.03 -3.86
CA ASP A 284 5.26 -6.92 -2.92
C ASP A 284 6.57 -7.52 -3.42
N TYR A 285 6.52 -8.44 -4.38
CA TYR A 285 7.74 -8.89 -5.07
C TYR A 285 8.35 -7.75 -5.87
N LEU A 286 7.55 -6.94 -6.57
CA LEU A 286 8.07 -5.76 -7.27
C LEU A 286 8.69 -4.73 -6.33
N LYS A 287 8.16 -4.57 -5.11
CA LYS A 287 8.81 -3.75 -4.07
C LYS A 287 10.19 -4.30 -3.70
N PHE A 288 10.33 -5.62 -3.56
CA PHE A 288 11.63 -6.25 -3.32
C PHE A 288 12.59 -6.04 -4.48
N ILE A 289 12.12 -6.22 -5.72
CA ILE A 289 12.94 -5.98 -6.92
C ILE A 289 13.41 -4.52 -6.96
N LYS A 290 12.55 -3.57 -6.68
CA LYS A 290 12.91 -2.15 -6.68
C LYS A 290 13.91 -1.80 -5.59
N PHE A 291 13.60 -2.14 -4.34
CA PHE A 291 14.24 -1.54 -3.17
C PHE A 291 15.00 -2.54 -2.29
N GLY A 292 14.98 -3.83 -2.61
CA GLY A 292 15.68 -4.88 -1.86
C GLY A 292 15.00 -5.35 -0.57
N TYR A 293 13.75 -4.94 -0.34
CA TYR A 293 12.92 -5.36 0.80
C TYR A 293 11.45 -5.57 0.39
N GLY A 294 10.77 -6.46 1.11
CA GLY A 294 9.44 -6.96 0.77
C GLY A 294 8.46 -6.86 1.94
N ARG A 295 7.40 -7.67 1.88
CA ARG A 295 6.35 -7.69 2.91
C ARG A 295 6.80 -8.30 4.22
N GLY A 296 7.72 -9.26 4.18
CA GLY A 296 8.36 -9.82 5.37
C GLY A 296 9.02 -8.72 6.21
N SER A 297 9.74 -7.80 5.56
CA SER A 297 10.30 -6.62 6.22
C SER A 297 9.25 -5.70 6.84
N ASP A 298 8.21 -5.31 6.08
CA ASP A 298 7.15 -4.42 6.57
C ASP A 298 6.45 -4.99 7.81
N HIS A 299 5.99 -6.24 7.72
CA HIS A 299 5.25 -6.88 8.80
C HIS A 299 6.13 -7.17 10.01
N SER A 300 7.38 -7.60 9.80
CA SER A 300 8.34 -7.79 10.90
C SER A 300 8.60 -6.48 11.62
N CYS A 301 8.72 -5.36 10.90
CA CYS A 301 8.90 -4.06 11.54
C CYS A 301 7.71 -3.69 12.44
N LYS A 302 6.48 -3.89 11.96
CA LYS A 302 5.26 -3.64 12.76
C LYS A 302 5.24 -4.52 14.01
N ASP A 303 5.53 -5.81 13.88
CA ASP A 303 5.51 -6.75 15.02
C ASP A 303 6.66 -6.54 16.01
N ILE A 304 7.87 -6.20 15.56
CA ILE A 304 8.99 -5.83 16.45
C ILE A 304 8.63 -4.60 17.28
N ARG A 305 8.11 -3.56 16.62
CA ARG A 305 7.72 -2.29 17.25
C ARG A 305 6.70 -2.49 18.36
N ARG A 306 5.74 -3.39 18.14
CA ARG A 306 4.70 -3.76 19.11
C ARG A 306 5.10 -4.86 20.10
N GLY A 307 6.30 -5.42 19.97
CA GLY A 307 6.81 -6.46 20.87
C GLY A 307 6.27 -7.87 20.61
N TYR A 308 5.63 -8.11 19.45
CA TYR A 308 5.19 -9.45 19.03
C TYR A 308 6.33 -10.29 18.44
N LEU A 309 7.40 -9.65 17.97
CA LEU A 309 8.61 -10.31 17.51
C LEU A 309 9.86 -9.66 18.13
N THR A 310 10.88 -10.46 18.36
CA THR A 310 12.25 -9.98 18.56
C THR A 310 12.85 -9.55 17.22
N ARG A 311 13.93 -8.76 17.25
CA ARG A 311 14.62 -8.33 16.03
C ARG A 311 15.20 -9.52 15.28
N GLU A 312 15.75 -10.49 16.02
CA GLU A 312 16.35 -11.72 15.50
C GLU A 312 15.30 -12.54 14.74
N GLN A 313 14.11 -12.73 15.33
CA GLN A 313 12.99 -13.39 14.65
C GLN A 313 12.56 -12.61 13.39
N GLY A 314 12.54 -11.28 13.45
CA GLY A 314 12.24 -10.46 12.29
C GLY A 314 13.25 -10.64 11.14
N VAL A 315 14.54 -10.77 11.44
CA VAL A 315 15.57 -11.07 10.44
C VAL A 315 15.29 -12.41 9.74
N GLU A 316 14.88 -13.43 10.50
CA GLU A 316 14.49 -14.72 9.92
C GLU A 316 13.26 -14.61 9.01
N MET A 317 12.28 -13.78 9.38
CA MET A 317 11.11 -13.54 8.53
C MET A 317 11.50 -12.81 7.23
N VAL A 318 12.39 -11.81 7.30
CA VAL A 318 12.92 -11.14 6.10
C VAL A 318 13.62 -12.14 5.19
N ARG A 319 14.51 -12.97 5.74
CA ARG A 319 15.23 -14.00 4.98
C ARG A 319 14.29 -14.97 4.30
N LYS A 320 13.26 -15.43 5.01
CA LYS A 320 12.29 -16.41 4.51
C LYS A 320 11.39 -15.87 3.41
N TYR A 321 10.95 -14.61 3.51
CA TYR A 321 9.79 -14.15 2.74
C TYR A 321 10.09 -13.11 1.66
N ASP A 322 11.03 -12.18 1.88
CA ASP A 322 11.13 -10.98 1.03
C ASP A 322 11.53 -11.30 -0.42
N HIS A 323 12.32 -12.35 -0.65
CA HIS A 323 12.82 -12.70 -1.98
C HIS A 323 11.91 -13.64 -2.78
N VAL A 324 10.88 -14.21 -2.15
CA VAL A 324 10.06 -15.29 -2.74
C VAL A 324 9.24 -14.78 -3.92
N LYS A 325 9.56 -15.22 -5.14
CA LYS A 325 8.72 -14.96 -6.32
C LYS A 325 7.43 -15.77 -6.19
N SER A 326 6.31 -15.08 -6.06
CA SER A 326 5.04 -15.67 -5.63
C SER A 326 4.29 -16.33 -6.80
N SER A 327 3.61 -17.44 -6.51
CA SER A 327 2.92 -18.29 -7.49
C SER A 327 1.67 -17.64 -8.08
N ASP A 328 1.15 -16.58 -7.47
CA ASP A 328 0.09 -15.73 -8.00
C ASP A 328 0.50 -15.00 -9.29
N LEU A 329 1.80 -14.95 -9.65
CA LEU A 329 2.25 -14.49 -10.96
C LEU A 329 1.55 -15.23 -12.09
N LYS A 330 1.36 -16.55 -11.97
CA LYS A 330 0.68 -17.35 -12.99
C LYS A 330 -0.74 -16.83 -13.27
N ARG A 331 -1.43 -16.41 -12.21
CA ARG A 331 -2.75 -15.78 -12.33
C ARG A 331 -2.63 -14.40 -12.98
N TRP A 332 -1.65 -13.59 -12.56
CA TRP A 332 -1.45 -12.25 -13.13
C TRP A 332 -1.12 -12.31 -14.63
N CYS A 333 -0.18 -13.15 -15.05
CA CYS A 333 0.15 -13.42 -16.44
C CYS A 333 -1.07 -13.86 -17.25
N LYS A 334 -1.90 -14.78 -16.72
CA LYS A 334 -3.17 -15.16 -17.35
C LYS A 334 -4.17 -13.99 -17.42
N TYR A 335 -4.21 -13.15 -16.39
CA TYR A 335 -5.12 -12.01 -16.29
C TYR A 335 -4.75 -10.90 -17.28
N THR A 336 -3.46 -10.67 -17.50
CA THR A 336 -2.96 -9.61 -18.36
C THR A 336 -2.64 -10.06 -19.78
N GLY A 337 -2.39 -11.36 -20.00
CA GLY A 337 -1.86 -11.91 -21.25
C GLY A 337 -0.34 -11.77 -21.38
N MET A 338 0.36 -11.27 -20.35
CA MET A 338 1.82 -11.13 -20.35
C MET A 338 2.49 -12.45 -19.97
N THR A 339 3.62 -12.79 -20.60
CA THR A 339 4.40 -13.96 -20.20
C THR A 339 5.23 -13.69 -18.95
N GLU A 340 5.68 -14.74 -18.27
CA GLU A 340 6.57 -14.60 -17.11
C GLU A 340 7.93 -14.02 -17.49
N GLU A 341 8.44 -14.34 -18.68
CA GLU A 341 9.68 -13.78 -19.21
C GLU A 341 9.58 -12.27 -19.46
N GLU A 342 8.48 -11.81 -20.07
CA GLU A 342 8.22 -10.39 -20.25
C GLU A 342 8.13 -9.67 -18.91
N PHE A 343 7.45 -10.29 -17.94
CA PHE A 343 7.36 -9.75 -16.59
C PHE A 343 8.74 -9.58 -15.96
N ASP A 344 9.58 -10.60 -15.98
CA ASP A 344 10.90 -10.55 -15.38
C ASP A 344 11.81 -9.51 -16.06
N ASN A 345 11.77 -9.45 -17.40
CA ASN A 345 12.52 -8.46 -18.17
C ASN A 345 12.12 -7.02 -17.81
N ILE A 346 10.82 -6.73 -17.69
CA ILE A 346 10.35 -5.40 -17.26
C ILE A 346 10.74 -5.14 -15.80
N ALA A 347 10.53 -6.11 -14.90
CA ALA A 347 10.78 -5.94 -13.48
C ALA A 347 12.26 -5.61 -13.20
N ASP A 348 13.19 -6.25 -13.92
CA ASP A 348 14.63 -6.04 -13.76
C ASP A 348 15.09 -4.62 -14.07
N ILE A 349 14.40 -3.90 -14.97
CA ILE A 349 14.66 -2.48 -15.27
C ILE A 349 14.48 -1.61 -14.03
N PHE A 350 13.56 -1.98 -13.13
CA PHE A 350 13.23 -1.21 -11.94
C PHE A 350 14.15 -1.47 -10.74
N ARG A 351 15.15 -2.34 -10.86
CA ARG A 351 16.12 -2.59 -9.78
C ARG A 351 16.96 -1.36 -9.48
N ASP A 352 16.86 -0.83 -8.26
CA ASP A 352 17.63 0.33 -7.86
C ASP A 352 19.15 0.00 -7.82
N PRO A 353 20.00 0.73 -8.57
CA PRO A 353 21.44 0.47 -8.61
C PRO A 353 22.14 0.72 -7.27
N ARG A 354 21.50 1.45 -6.34
CA ARG A 354 21.96 1.60 -4.95
C ARG A 354 21.82 0.32 -4.13
N VAL A 355 21.04 -0.64 -4.62
CA VAL A 355 20.71 -1.89 -3.93
C VAL A 355 21.31 -3.09 -4.65
N TRP A 356 21.14 -3.14 -5.97
CA TRP A 356 21.38 -4.32 -6.78
C TRP A 356 22.58 -4.16 -7.71
N TRP A 357 23.31 -5.24 -7.92
CA TRP A 357 24.30 -5.43 -8.98
C TRP A 357 24.32 -6.90 -9.40
N LYS A 358 25.02 -7.21 -10.49
CA LYS A 358 25.21 -8.60 -10.90
C LYS A 358 26.56 -9.13 -10.44
N ASP A 359 26.58 -10.35 -9.92
CA ASP A 359 27.82 -11.06 -9.63
C ASP A 359 28.46 -11.65 -10.90
N LYS A 360 29.60 -12.34 -10.73
CA LYS A 360 30.33 -12.97 -11.85
C LYS A 360 29.54 -14.08 -12.55
N GLN A 361 28.50 -14.60 -11.91
CA GLN A 361 27.59 -15.61 -12.45
C GLN A 361 26.34 -14.97 -13.06
N ASN A 362 26.32 -13.63 -13.22
CA ASN A 362 25.21 -12.86 -13.78
C ASN A 362 23.94 -12.90 -12.91
N ASN A 363 24.06 -13.21 -11.61
CA ASN A 363 22.94 -13.20 -10.67
C ASN A 363 22.79 -11.83 -10.01
N TRP A 364 21.55 -11.38 -9.83
CA TRP A 364 21.26 -10.21 -9.02
C TRP A 364 21.55 -10.46 -7.54
N VAL A 365 22.48 -9.68 -6.99
CA VAL A 365 22.89 -9.74 -5.59
C VAL A 365 22.67 -8.40 -4.90
N LYS A 366 22.51 -8.44 -3.58
CA LYS A 366 22.37 -7.26 -2.72
C LYS A 366 23.08 -7.47 -1.39
N VAL A 367 23.23 -6.37 -0.67
CA VAL A 367 23.57 -6.38 0.76
C VAL A 367 22.34 -6.85 1.56
N ASN A 368 22.54 -7.75 2.51
CA ASN A 368 21.50 -8.28 3.38
C ASN A 368 21.70 -7.85 4.84
N ILE A 369 20.60 -7.84 5.60
CA ILE A 369 20.63 -7.49 7.03
C ILE A 369 21.41 -8.50 7.89
N TRP A 370 21.67 -9.71 7.38
CA TRP A 370 22.41 -10.76 8.07
C TRP A 370 23.85 -10.91 7.60
N ASP A 371 24.29 -10.12 6.63
CA ASP A 371 25.68 -10.11 6.21
C ASP A 371 26.55 -9.45 7.32
N SER A 372 27.75 -9.98 7.53
CA SER A 372 28.69 -9.41 8.51
C SER A 372 29.12 -7.98 8.11
N PRO A 373 29.64 -7.16 9.04
CA PRO A 373 30.19 -5.84 8.70
C PRO A 373 31.24 -5.88 7.57
N GLU A 374 32.10 -6.91 7.57
CA GLU A 374 33.14 -7.11 6.55
C GLU A 374 32.53 -7.52 5.20
N GLU A 375 31.55 -8.42 5.21
CA GLU A 375 30.82 -8.82 4.00
C GLU A 375 30.05 -7.64 3.39
N ASN A 376 29.42 -6.82 4.24
CA ASN A 376 28.73 -5.60 3.83
C ASN A 376 29.67 -4.64 3.11
N GLN A 377 30.85 -4.37 3.69
CA GLN A 377 31.85 -3.50 3.08
C GLN A 377 32.38 -4.06 1.75
N ARG A 378 32.63 -5.38 1.68
CA ARG A 378 33.06 -6.04 0.44
C ARG A 378 32.02 -5.91 -0.66
N LYS A 379 30.77 -6.27 -0.36
CA LYS A 379 29.64 -6.21 -1.28
C LYS A 379 29.37 -4.79 -1.77
N GLU A 380 29.50 -3.79 -0.90
CA GLU A 380 29.34 -2.39 -1.27
C GLU A 380 30.41 -1.94 -2.28
N LYS A 381 31.68 -2.37 -2.09
CA LYS A 381 32.76 -2.11 -3.05
C LYS A 381 32.50 -2.80 -4.40
N GLU A 382 32.02 -4.05 -4.38
CA GLU A 382 31.66 -4.79 -5.60
C GLU A 382 30.53 -4.10 -6.36
N ARG A 383 29.49 -3.65 -5.66
CA ARG A 383 28.38 -2.90 -6.26
C ARG A 383 28.87 -1.62 -6.94
N ILE A 384 29.74 -0.86 -6.27
CA ILE A 384 30.31 0.38 -6.82
C ILE A 384 31.18 0.09 -8.04
N ALA A 385 32.02 -0.95 -7.99
CA ALA A 385 32.85 -1.37 -9.11
C ALA A 385 32.00 -1.77 -10.32
N TYR A 386 30.97 -2.60 -10.12
CA TYR A 386 30.04 -3.01 -11.16
C TYR A 386 29.43 -1.80 -11.88
N TRP A 387 28.83 -0.86 -11.13
CA TRP A 387 28.18 0.30 -11.74
C TRP A 387 29.16 1.33 -12.31
N ASN A 388 30.44 1.30 -11.92
CA ASN A 388 31.47 2.08 -12.58
C ASN A 388 31.81 1.55 -13.98
N GLU A 389 31.77 0.23 -14.17
CA GLU A 389 31.97 -0.44 -15.46
C GLU A 389 30.70 -0.39 -16.34
N HIS A 390 29.52 -0.38 -15.72
CA HIS A 390 28.21 -0.43 -16.38
C HIS A 390 27.46 0.91 -16.31
N LYS A 391 28.19 2.03 -16.41
CA LYS A 391 27.56 3.37 -16.40
C LYS A 391 26.62 3.57 -17.58
N GLN A 392 26.93 2.99 -18.73
CA GLN A 392 26.10 3.11 -19.93
C GLN A 392 24.76 2.42 -19.72
N ASP A 393 24.72 1.26 -19.07
CA ASP A 393 23.47 0.57 -18.71
C ASP A 393 22.53 1.44 -17.88
N LEU A 394 23.06 2.34 -17.02
CA LEU A 394 22.23 3.27 -16.26
C LEU A 394 21.54 4.31 -17.14
N VAL A 395 22.21 4.76 -18.21
CA VAL A 395 21.64 5.66 -19.21
C VAL A 395 20.66 4.90 -20.10
N ASP A 396 21.04 3.68 -20.49
CA ASP A 396 20.28 2.84 -21.41
C ASP A 396 19.00 2.29 -20.77
N ARG A 397 18.93 2.16 -19.44
CA ARG A 397 17.70 1.73 -18.74
C ARG A 397 16.47 2.58 -19.07
N GLU A 398 16.61 3.89 -19.22
CA GLU A 398 15.49 4.75 -19.65
C GLU A 398 15.13 4.49 -21.12
N ALA A 399 16.13 4.32 -21.99
CA ALA A 399 15.93 3.95 -23.39
C ALA A 399 15.35 2.53 -23.56
N GLU A 400 15.66 1.60 -22.66
CA GLU A 400 15.14 0.23 -22.63
C GLU A 400 13.67 0.21 -22.25
N LYS A 401 13.23 1.05 -21.29
CA LYS A 401 11.80 1.26 -21.03
C LYS A 401 11.11 1.69 -22.32
N GLU A 402 11.64 2.71 -23.00
CA GLU A 402 11.06 3.21 -24.26
C GLU A 402 11.09 2.18 -25.41
N ARG A 403 12.15 1.37 -25.51
CA ARG A 403 12.28 0.30 -26.51
C ARG A 403 11.31 -0.83 -26.23
N PHE A 404 11.14 -1.23 -24.97
CA PHE A 404 10.16 -2.23 -24.57
C PHE A 404 8.75 -1.76 -24.95
N TRP A 405 8.41 -0.50 -24.63
CA TRP A 405 7.18 0.14 -25.08
C TRP A 405 7.01 -0.02 -26.60
N ARG A 406 8.03 0.31 -27.39
CA ARG A 406 7.97 0.19 -28.86
C ARG A 406 7.77 -1.25 -29.36
N ASN A 407 8.41 -2.24 -28.75
CA ASN A 407 8.28 -3.64 -29.17
C ASN A 407 6.94 -4.25 -28.75
N TYR A 408 6.42 -3.87 -27.59
CA TYR A 408 5.07 -4.24 -27.17
C TYR A 408 4.00 -3.66 -28.11
N LYS A 409 4.15 -2.39 -28.54
CA LYS A 409 3.25 -1.74 -29.52
C LYS A 409 3.04 -2.56 -30.79
N ASN A 410 4.07 -3.25 -31.27
CA ASN A 410 3.98 -4.02 -32.51
C ASN A 410 3.16 -5.31 -32.33
N ARG A 411 3.15 -5.90 -31.12
CA ARG A 411 2.47 -7.18 -30.85
C ARG A 411 1.00 -7.04 -30.47
N VAL A 412 0.57 -5.90 -29.94
CA VAL A 412 -0.85 -5.64 -29.61
C VAL A 412 -1.66 -5.23 -30.85
N LYS A 413 -0.98 -4.83 -31.94
CA LYS A 413 -1.60 -4.45 -33.22
C LYS A 413 -1.84 -5.63 -34.17
N GLU A 414 -1.19 -6.76 -33.93
CA GLU A 414 -1.38 -8.06 -34.61
C GLU A 414 -2.45 -8.88 -33.88
#